data_AF-A0AAI9GLM9-F1
#
_entry.id   AF-A0AAI9GLM9-F1
#
_cell.length_a   1.000
_cell.length_b   1.000
_cell.length_c   1.000
_cell.angle_alpha   90.00
_cell.angle_beta   90.00
_cell.angle_gamma   90.00
#
_symmetry.space_group_name_H-M   'P 1'
#
loop_
_entity.id
_entity.type
_entity.pdbx_description
1 polymer ?
#
loop_
_entity_poly.entity_id
_entity_poly.type
_entity_poly.pdbx_seq_one_letter_code
_entity_poly.pdbx_strand_id
1 'polypeptide(L)'
;MFIPVIVQQYRRLIYLCCTLLLLIICSFPLRTFAAGIRGVPTPATCEQAIGWRVYTQTSCWWQGNAQKTGINFIKNATTFTASIAEMEVQFDTSFVPQSGMWFLRTYICPANQAIRCTIANSSGHVNSLRGAYLSSAENIPQQDPDFNGASGIIPAGSSLCYTFFDATAPDVDWATPAPRTCSDGQILPETPASCVLNNGDDMDIDLGILERKSLSTGLDANDQENVIKSLSVSCTRDAGSSVSIQFRYTPVTLNGSEVISTTTDNVGVALFYEDKAMSPADTIAATFKNGTTQVKLIFQPVREGSVALKAIKTGGFSAHAVMVMTEL
;
A
#
# COMPACT_ATOMS: atom_id res chain seq x y z
N MET A 1 -67.95 -5.86 -9.05
CA MET A 1 -67.01 -5.15 -8.17
C MET A 1 -66.29 -6.16 -7.28
N PHE A 2 -65.23 -6.84 -7.74
CA PHE A 2 -64.38 -7.74 -6.91
C PHE A 2 -63.09 -8.11 -7.68
N ILE A 3 -62.17 -7.16 -7.90
CA ILE A 3 -60.83 -7.46 -8.49
C ILE A 3 -59.62 -6.78 -7.77
N PRO A 4 -59.72 -5.89 -6.74
CA PRO A 4 -58.49 -5.23 -6.26
C PRO A 4 -57.72 -6.00 -5.17
N VAL A 5 -58.27 -7.05 -4.54
CA VAL A 5 -57.66 -7.63 -3.32
C VAL A 5 -56.56 -8.66 -3.62
N ILE A 6 -56.67 -9.42 -4.71
CA ILE A 6 -55.73 -10.53 -5.01
C ILE A 6 -54.35 -10.00 -5.43
N VAL A 7 -54.29 -8.91 -6.20
CA VAL A 7 -53.01 -8.35 -6.71
C VAL A 7 -52.13 -7.80 -5.58
N GLN A 8 -52.74 -7.30 -4.50
CA GLN A 8 -52.00 -6.72 -3.36
C GLN A 8 -51.38 -7.79 -2.45
N GLN A 9 -51.98 -8.99 -2.38
CA GLN A 9 -51.48 -10.13 -1.61
C GLN A 9 -50.25 -10.77 -2.28
N TYR A 10 -50.25 -10.92 -3.60
CA TYR A 10 -49.09 -11.45 -4.34
C TYR A 10 -47.88 -10.51 -4.31
N ARG A 11 -48.10 -9.19 -4.34
CA ARG A 11 -47.02 -8.21 -4.21
C ARG A 11 -46.30 -8.34 -2.87
N ARG A 12 -47.05 -8.48 -1.77
CA ARG A 12 -46.45 -8.67 -0.42
C ARG A 12 -45.68 -9.98 -0.31
N LEU A 13 -46.16 -11.06 -0.93
CA LEU A 13 -45.48 -12.37 -0.91
C LEU A 13 -44.16 -12.34 -1.70
N ILE A 14 -44.13 -11.65 -2.85
CA ILE A 14 -42.92 -11.47 -3.67
C ILE A 14 -41.89 -10.61 -2.94
N TYR A 15 -42.32 -9.50 -2.32
CA TYR A 15 -41.42 -8.67 -1.50
C TYR A 15 -40.85 -9.45 -0.31
N LEU A 16 -41.67 -10.24 0.39
CA LEU A 16 -41.23 -11.05 1.52
C LEU A 16 -40.19 -12.10 1.10
N CYS A 17 -40.41 -12.78 -0.04
CA CYS A 17 -39.46 -13.74 -0.61
C CYS A 17 -38.14 -13.07 -1.04
N CYS A 18 -38.21 -11.89 -1.70
CA CYS A 18 -37.00 -11.15 -2.09
C CYS A 18 -36.21 -10.63 -0.88
N THR A 19 -36.88 -10.16 0.19
CA THR A 19 -36.19 -9.73 1.42
C THR A 19 -35.57 -10.91 2.17
N LEU A 20 -36.23 -12.09 2.18
CA LEU A 20 -35.65 -13.28 2.80
C LEU A 20 -34.43 -13.79 2.00
N LEU A 21 -34.49 -13.75 0.66
CA LEU A 21 -33.37 -14.16 -0.20
C LEU A 21 -32.16 -13.22 -0.05
N LEU A 22 -32.38 -11.90 0.06
CA LEU A 22 -31.32 -10.93 0.33
C LEU A 22 -30.69 -11.10 1.72
N LEU A 23 -31.50 -11.41 2.74
CA LEU A 23 -31.01 -11.69 4.09
C LEU A 23 -30.21 -12.99 4.17
N ILE A 24 -30.54 -14.02 3.38
CA ILE A 24 -29.79 -15.27 3.30
C ILE A 24 -28.45 -15.09 2.56
N ILE A 25 -28.39 -14.21 1.55
CA ILE A 25 -27.13 -13.88 0.86
C ILE A 25 -26.19 -13.05 1.75
N CYS A 26 -26.73 -12.20 2.62
CA CYS A 26 -25.94 -11.40 3.57
C CYS A 26 -25.59 -12.10 4.90
N SER A 27 -26.10 -13.32 5.16
CA SER A 27 -25.85 -14.07 6.40
C SER A 27 -24.97 -15.30 6.22
N PHE A 28 -24.40 -15.51 5.02
CA PHE A 28 -23.14 -16.22 4.96
C PHE A 28 -22.09 -15.30 5.60
N PRO A 29 -21.48 -15.68 6.73
CA PRO A 29 -20.21 -15.06 7.07
C PRO A 29 -19.34 -15.25 5.83
N LEU A 30 -18.91 -14.15 5.20
CA LEU A 30 -17.72 -14.16 4.38
C LEU A 30 -16.71 -14.90 5.25
N ARG A 31 -16.40 -16.15 4.88
CA ARG A 31 -15.27 -16.83 5.47
C ARG A 31 -14.11 -15.95 5.06
N THR A 32 -13.69 -15.08 5.97
CA THR A 32 -12.34 -14.52 5.96
C THR A 32 -11.46 -15.75 5.98
N PHE A 33 -11.03 -16.22 4.81
CA PHE A 33 -9.90 -17.12 4.74
C PHE A 33 -8.81 -16.45 5.56
N ALA A 34 -8.19 -17.18 6.48
CA ALA A 34 -7.04 -16.66 7.20
C ALA A 34 -6.04 -16.18 6.14
N ALA A 35 -5.56 -14.93 6.27
CA ALA A 35 -4.53 -14.37 5.40
C ALA A 35 -3.38 -15.37 5.28
N GLY A 36 -2.89 -15.63 4.07
CA GLY A 36 -1.94 -16.72 3.87
C GLY A 36 -1.41 -16.80 2.45
N ILE A 37 -0.33 -17.56 2.29
CA ILE A 37 0.27 -17.84 0.99
C ILE A 37 -0.15 -19.26 0.57
N ARG A 38 -0.76 -19.37 -0.60
CA ARG A 38 -1.24 -20.62 -1.19
C ARG A 38 -0.37 -21.05 -2.37
N GLY A 39 -0.46 -22.33 -2.68
CA GLY A 39 0.25 -22.91 -3.82
C GLY A 39 1.77 -22.90 -3.64
N VAL A 40 2.26 -23.00 -2.41
CA VAL A 40 3.71 -23.14 -2.18
C VAL A 40 4.16 -24.50 -2.72
N PRO A 41 5.25 -24.56 -3.53
CA PRO A 41 5.78 -25.83 -4.00
C PRO A 41 6.24 -26.70 -2.83
N THR A 42 5.67 -27.89 -2.70
CA THR A 42 6.02 -28.85 -1.62
C THR A 42 6.33 -30.21 -2.20
N PRO A 43 7.02 -31.09 -1.46
CA PRO A 43 7.14 -32.49 -1.85
C PRO A 43 5.77 -33.16 -1.93
N ALA A 44 5.55 -34.00 -2.95
CA ALA A 44 4.31 -34.75 -3.11
C ALA A 44 4.03 -35.74 -1.95
N THR A 45 5.08 -36.18 -1.27
CA THR A 45 5.01 -37.00 -0.05
C THR A 45 6.11 -36.59 0.92
N CYS A 46 5.90 -36.83 2.20
CA CYS A 46 6.82 -36.54 3.30
C CYS A 46 6.82 -37.69 4.31
N GLU A 47 6.50 -38.89 3.83
CA GLU A 47 6.74 -40.10 4.60
C GLU A 47 8.25 -40.24 4.87
N GLN A 48 8.60 -40.52 6.13
CA GLN A 48 9.99 -40.63 6.58
C GLN A 48 10.82 -39.35 6.37
N ALA A 49 10.19 -38.18 6.51
CA ALA A 49 10.84 -36.88 6.47
C ALA A 49 11.14 -36.32 7.88
N ILE A 50 12.16 -35.48 8.01
CA ILE A 50 12.48 -34.74 9.24
C ILE A 50 12.05 -33.30 9.04
N GLY A 51 11.24 -32.77 9.96
CA GLY A 51 10.75 -31.40 9.87
C GLY A 51 9.53 -31.21 8.97
N TRP A 52 8.92 -32.30 8.50
CA TRP A 52 7.74 -32.29 7.65
C TRP A 52 6.63 -33.17 8.23
N ARG A 53 5.38 -32.87 7.90
CA ARG A 53 4.19 -33.65 8.26
C ARG A 53 3.22 -33.72 7.09
N VAL A 54 2.55 -34.86 6.96
CA VAL A 54 1.38 -35.02 6.09
C VAL A 54 0.22 -34.23 6.70
N TYR A 55 -0.39 -33.34 5.92
CA TYR A 55 -1.58 -32.56 6.34
C TYR A 55 -2.87 -33.06 5.69
N THR A 56 -2.82 -33.33 4.38
CA THR A 56 -3.84 -34.10 3.65
C THR A 56 -3.16 -35.26 2.94
N GLN A 57 -3.93 -36.15 2.30
CA GLN A 57 -3.38 -37.32 1.59
C GLN A 57 -2.33 -36.95 0.51
N THR A 58 -2.26 -35.69 0.07
CA THR A 58 -1.38 -35.24 -1.02
C THR A 58 -0.61 -33.95 -0.71
N SER A 59 -0.55 -33.49 0.54
CA SER A 59 0.14 -32.23 0.89
C SER A 59 1.04 -32.36 2.11
N CYS A 60 2.28 -31.87 1.98
CA CYS A 60 3.33 -31.91 2.99
C CYS A 60 3.62 -30.53 3.56
N TRP A 61 3.77 -30.45 4.88
CA TRP A 61 3.85 -29.20 5.63
C TRP A 61 5.08 -29.18 6.54
N TRP A 62 5.80 -28.07 6.60
CA TRP A 62 6.86 -27.87 7.58
C TRP A 62 6.32 -27.89 9.01
N GLN A 63 6.96 -28.64 9.91
CA GLN A 63 6.52 -28.85 11.29
C GLN A 63 7.66 -28.71 12.30
N GLY A 64 7.29 -28.28 13.52
CA GLY A 64 8.09 -28.50 14.72
C GLY A 64 9.36 -27.66 14.70
N ASN A 65 10.48 -28.25 15.12
CA ASN A 65 11.73 -27.49 15.24
C ASN A 65 12.25 -26.97 13.88
N ALA A 66 11.91 -27.64 12.77
CA ALA A 66 12.33 -27.20 11.43
C ALA A 66 11.79 -25.81 11.07
N GLN A 67 10.62 -25.44 11.57
CA GLN A 67 10.06 -24.08 11.38
C GLN A 67 10.93 -23.00 12.04
N LYS A 68 11.70 -23.36 13.08
CA LYS A 68 12.58 -22.46 13.83
C LYS A 68 14.04 -22.51 13.36
N THR A 69 14.48 -23.64 12.81
CA THR A 69 15.90 -23.85 12.46
C THR A 69 16.18 -23.82 10.97
N GLY A 70 15.18 -24.03 10.11
CA GLY A 70 15.40 -24.21 8.67
C GLY A 70 15.92 -25.60 8.30
N ILE A 71 16.18 -26.45 9.29
CA ILE A 71 16.78 -27.76 9.09
C ILE A 71 15.67 -28.78 8.83
N ASN A 72 15.65 -29.33 7.63
CA ASN A 72 14.62 -30.27 7.19
C ASN A 72 15.22 -31.36 6.30
N PHE A 73 14.48 -32.43 6.04
CA PHE A 73 14.92 -33.54 5.17
C PHE A 73 13.73 -34.31 4.63
N ILE A 74 13.78 -34.67 3.35
CA ILE A 74 12.80 -35.48 2.66
C ILE A 74 13.51 -36.69 2.07
N LYS A 75 13.10 -37.88 2.49
CA LYS A 75 13.79 -39.11 2.13
C LYS A 75 13.34 -39.67 0.78
N ASN A 76 12.03 -39.78 0.58
CA ASN A 76 11.46 -40.61 -0.50
C ASN A 76 10.68 -39.84 -1.57
N ALA A 77 10.45 -38.54 -1.40
CA ALA A 77 9.72 -37.77 -2.39
C ALA A 77 10.56 -37.56 -3.65
N THR A 78 9.93 -37.75 -4.81
CA THR A 78 10.58 -37.57 -6.11
C THR A 78 9.93 -36.49 -6.96
N THR A 79 8.80 -35.93 -6.53
CA THR A 79 8.04 -34.91 -7.27
C THR A 79 7.50 -33.83 -6.35
N PHE A 80 7.09 -32.72 -6.94
CA PHE A 80 6.42 -31.61 -6.25
C PHE A 80 4.89 -31.69 -6.34
N THR A 81 4.24 -31.01 -5.40
CA THR A 81 2.79 -30.75 -5.29
C THR A 81 2.58 -29.31 -4.81
N ALA A 82 1.32 -28.92 -4.60
CA ALA A 82 0.94 -27.63 -4.04
C ALA A 82 0.43 -27.79 -2.60
N SER A 83 0.79 -26.84 -1.73
CA SER A 83 0.20 -26.72 -0.38
C SER A 83 -0.57 -25.42 -0.23
N ILE A 84 -1.63 -25.45 0.58
CA ILE A 84 -2.56 -24.33 0.81
C ILE A 84 -2.19 -23.41 1.99
N ALA A 85 -1.17 -23.71 2.79
CA ALA A 85 -0.89 -22.95 4.02
C ALA A 85 0.56 -23.07 4.54
N GLU A 86 1.56 -22.64 3.77
CA GLU A 86 2.96 -22.97 4.11
C GLU A 86 3.86 -21.86 4.63
N MET A 87 3.45 -20.60 4.57
CA MET A 87 4.38 -19.51 4.84
C MET A 87 3.88 -18.48 5.86
N GLU A 88 2.95 -18.81 6.74
CA GLU A 88 2.37 -17.80 7.66
C GLU A 88 3.39 -17.16 8.63
N VAL A 89 4.47 -17.88 9.01
CA VAL A 89 5.42 -17.39 10.04
C VAL A 89 6.50 -16.50 9.41
N GLN A 90 6.55 -15.22 9.82
CA GLN A 90 7.48 -14.15 9.40
C GLN A 90 7.30 -13.62 7.97
N PHE A 91 6.34 -14.15 7.21
CA PHE A 91 5.82 -13.44 6.04
C PHE A 91 4.79 -12.39 6.40
N ASP A 92 4.15 -12.51 7.56
CA ASP A 92 3.17 -11.58 8.14
C ASP A 92 3.75 -10.18 8.43
N THR A 93 5.07 -10.01 8.32
CA THR A 93 5.76 -8.72 8.40
C THR A 93 6.49 -8.32 7.12
N SER A 94 6.49 -9.15 6.07
CA SER A 94 7.27 -8.93 4.85
C SER A 94 6.48 -8.26 3.72
N PHE A 95 7.12 -7.37 2.98
CA PHE A 95 6.58 -6.64 1.82
C PHE A 95 7.46 -6.89 0.60
N VAL A 96 6.88 -6.86 -0.60
CA VAL A 96 7.71 -6.88 -1.82
C VAL A 96 8.42 -5.53 -2.01
N PRO A 97 9.68 -5.52 -2.51
CA PRO A 97 10.42 -4.29 -2.79
C PRO A 97 9.75 -3.42 -3.85
N GLN A 98 9.04 -4.05 -4.80
CA GLN A 98 8.30 -3.39 -5.85
C GLN A 98 7.06 -4.19 -6.22
N SER A 99 6.01 -3.47 -6.60
CA SER A 99 4.75 -4.04 -7.04
C SER A 99 4.95 -4.69 -8.40
N GLY A 100 4.44 -5.91 -8.58
CA GLY A 100 4.70 -6.66 -9.80
C GLY A 100 4.25 -8.11 -9.73
N MET A 101 4.66 -8.87 -10.74
CA MET A 101 4.41 -10.31 -10.81
C MET A 101 5.56 -11.06 -10.13
N TRP A 102 5.25 -11.72 -9.03
CA TRP A 102 6.20 -12.46 -8.21
C TRP A 102 5.97 -13.96 -8.30
N PHE A 103 7.04 -14.72 -8.11
CA PHE A 103 7.04 -16.19 -8.15
C PHE A 103 7.76 -16.74 -6.92
N LEU A 104 7.41 -17.97 -6.55
CA LEU A 104 8.16 -18.74 -5.56
C LEU A 104 9.21 -19.59 -6.26
N ARG A 105 10.38 -19.69 -5.67
CA ARG A 105 11.44 -20.62 -6.07
C ARG A 105 11.80 -21.50 -4.88
N THR A 106 11.84 -22.81 -5.14
CA THR A 106 12.19 -23.81 -4.13
C THR A 106 13.53 -24.40 -4.50
N TYR A 107 14.54 -24.11 -3.69
CA TYR A 107 15.88 -24.65 -3.83
C TYR A 107 15.97 -26.05 -3.24
N ILE A 108 16.77 -26.88 -3.90
CA ILE A 108 16.88 -28.31 -3.62
C ILE A 108 18.33 -28.64 -3.26
N CYS A 109 18.53 -29.09 -2.04
CA CYS A 109 19.83 -29.45 -1.48
C CYS A 109 19.89 -30.97 -1.19
N PRO A 110 20.37 -31.80 -2.13
CA PRO A 110 20.52 -33.23 -1.92
C PRO A 110 21.43 -33.51 -0.72
N ALA A 111 20.99 -34.39 0.16
CA ALA A 111 21.68 -34.74 1.39
C ALA A 111 21.33 -36.17 1.82
N ASN A 112 22.10 -36.73 2.75
CA ASN A 112 21.78 -38.01 3.40
C ASN A 112 21.19 -37.83 4.81
N GLN A 113 21.06 -36.59 5.27
CA GLN A 113 20.56 -36.21 6.58
C GLN A 113 19.94 -34.81 6.55
N ALA A 114 19.28 -34.40 7.63
CA ALA A 114 18.71 -33.06 7.73
C ALA A 114 19.78 -31.99 7.82
N ILE A 115 19.73 -31.06 6.87
CA ILE A 115 20.62 -29.90 6.79
C ILE A 115 19.80 -28.63 6.59
N ARG A 116 20.47 -27.48 6.77
CA ARG A 116 19.93 -26.19 6.34
C ARG A 116 20.25 -26.01 4.86
N CYS A 117 19.20 -25.94 4.03
CA CYS A 117 19.34 -25.64 2.61
C CYS A 117 19.51 -24.12 2.42
N THR A 118 20.36 -23.75 1.47
CA THR A 118 20.64 -22.37 1.07
C THR A 118 20.77 -22.32 -0.45
N ILE A 119 20.78 -21.13 -1.05
CA ILE A 119 21.00 -20.95 -2.49
C ILE A 119 22.36 -21.54 -2.87
N ALA A 120 23.40 -21.21 -2.09
CA ALA A 120 24.79 -21.59 -2.38
C ALA A 120 25.09 -23.10 -2.31
N ASN A 121 24.36 -23.87 -1.48
CA ASN A 121 24.55 -25.33 -1.36
C ASN A 121 23.50 -26.15 -2.10
N SER A 122 22.63 -25.49 -2.87
CA SER A 122 21.64 -26.15 -3.71
C SER A 122 22.26 -26.78 -4.97
N SER A 123 21.63 -27.84 -5.46
CA SER A 123 21.98 -28.47 -6.75
C SER A 123 21.08 -28.01 -7.90
N GLY A 124 20.02 -27.27 -7.57
CA GLY A 124 18.99 -26.84 -8.51
C GLY A 124 17.78 -26.27 -7.77
N HIS A 125 16.79 -25.85 -8.54
CA HIS A 125 15.55 -25.29 -8.02
C HIS A 125 14.37 -25.62 -8.94
N VAL A 126 13.16 -25.47 -8.39
CA VAL A 126 11.92 -25.40 -9.18
C VAL A 126 11.21 -24.09 -8.89
N ASN A 127 10.57 -23.52 -9.92
CA ASN A 127 9.75 -22.33 -9.78
C ASN A 127 8.28 -22.72 -9.65
N SER A 128 7.49 -21.83 -9.07
CA SER A 128 6.05 -22.00 -9.01
C SER A 128 5.42 -21.99 -10.40
N LEU A 129 4.33 -22.75 -10.57
CA LEU A 129 3.60 -22.83 -11.84
C LEU A 129 2.92 -21.51 -12.19
N ARG A 130 2.56 -20.72 -11.18
CA ARG A 130 1.89 -19.44 -11.32
C ARG A 130 2.67 -18.36 -10.58
N GLY A 131 2.66 -17.15 -11.16
CA GLY A 131 3.04 -15.94 -10.48
C GLY A 131 1.81 -15.26 -9.86
N ALA A 132 2.01 -14.60 -8.73
CA ALA A 132 1.01 -13.76 -8.07
C ALA A 132 1.39 -12.29 -8.25
N TYR A 133 0.40 -11.44 -8.55
CA TYR A 133 0.62 -10.00 -8.47
C TYR A 133 0.67 -9.60 -7.00
N LEU A 134 1.74 -8.95 -6.58
CA LEU A 134 1.91 -8.44 -5.23
C LEU A 134 2.14 -6.93 -5.29
N SER A 135 1.42 -6.18 -4.47
CA SER A 135 1.65 -4.78 -4.16
C SER A 135 2.70 -4.64 -3.06
N SER A 136 3.59 -3.67 -3.21
CA SER A 136 4.58 -3.30 -2.20
C SER A 136 4.02 -2.50 -1.03
N ALA A 137 2.78 -2.00 -1.15
CA ALA A 137 2.09 -1.22 -0.13
C ALA A 137 1.33 -2.09 0.88
N GLU A 138 1.17 -3.39 0.59
CA GLU A 138 0.44 -4.33 1.44
C GLU A 138 1.33 -5.52 1.82
N ASN A 139 1.12 -6.08 3.01
CA ASN A 139 1.88 -7.24 3.46
C ASN A 139 1.55 -8.48 2.62
N ILE A 140 2.54 -9.35 2.34
CA ILE A 140 2.40 -10.45 1.38
C ILE A 140 1.24 -11.41 1.73
N PRO A 141 1.15 -12.00 2.94
CA PRO A 141 0.01 -12.82 3.35
C PRO A 141 -1.37 -12.17 3.24
N GLN A 142 -1.48 -10.86 3.45
CA GLN A 142 -2.77 -10.15 3.41
C GLN A 142 -3.35 -10.10 1.98
N GLN A 143 -2.50 -10.24 0.97
CA GLN A 143 -2.88 -10.27 -0.44
C GLN A 143 -3.34 -11.66 -0.93
N ASP A 144 -3.34 -12.68 -0.06
CA ASP A 144 -3.76 -14.07 -0.32
C ASP A 144 -3.21 -14.68 -1.65
N PRO A 145 -1.89 -14.56 -1.92
CA PRO A 145 -1.34 -15.00 -3.20
C PRO A 145 -1.42 -16.51 -3.38
N ASP A 146 -1.63 -16.95 -4.63
CA ASP A 146 -1.64 -18.35 -5.00
C ASP A 146 -0.65 -18.64 -6.14
N PHE A 147 0.40 -19.39 -5.80
CA PHE A 147 1.50 -19.76 -6.67
C PHE A 147 1.29 -21.10 -7.40
N ASN A 148 0.20 -21.82 -7.12
CA ASN A 148 -0.22 -23.07 -7.77
C ASN A 148 0.82 -24.23 -7.77
N GLY A 149 1.67 -24.32 -6.75
CA GLY A 149 2.67 -25.37 -6.58
C GLY A 149 3.79 -25.31 -7.62
N ALA A 150 4.52 -26.41 -7.82
CA ALA A 150 5.50 -26.57 -8.89
C ALA A 150 5.35 -27.94 -9.56
N SER A 151 5.95 -28.09 -10.73
CA SER A 151 6.21 -29.39 -11.36
C SER A 151 7.71 -29.57 -11.51
N GLY A 152 8.21 -30.76 -11.22
CA GLY A 152 9.63 -31.06 -11.29
C GLY A 152 10.01 -32.30 -10.49
N ILE A 153 11.30 -32.62 -10.52
CA ILE A 153 11.87 -33.79 -9.85
C ILE A 153 12.60 -33.32 -8.58
N ILE A 154 12.41 -34.06 -7.49
CA ILE A 154 13.19 -33.95 -6.27
C ILE A 154 14.16 -35.14 -6.23
N PRO A 155 15.48 -34.92 -6.15
CA PRO A 155 16.42 -36.00 -5.88
C PRO A 155 16.10 -36.67 -4.55
N ALA A 156 16.13 -38.00 -4.51
CA ALA A 156 15.91 -38.75 -3.29
C ALA A 156 16.90 -38.31 -2.20
N GLY A 157 16.41 -38.04 -0.99
CA GLY A 157 17.19 -37.42 0.07
C GLY A 157 17.51 -35.97 -0.24
N SER A 158 16.60 -35.05 0.07
CA SER A 158 16.81 -33.61 -0.13
C SER A 158 16.30 -32.78 1.04
N SER A 159 16.98 -31.66 1.29
CA SER A 159 16.47 -30.54 2.09
C SER A 159 16.01 -29.42 1.17
N LEU A 160 15.01 -28.64 1.57
CA LEU A 160 14.47 -27.53 0.77
C LEU A 160 14.58 -26.20 1.50
N CYS A 161 14.63 -25.11 0.74
CA CYS A 161 14.35 -23.75 1.21
C CYS A 161 13.66 -22.94 0.12
N TYR A 162 12.98 -21.87 0.51
CA TYR A 162 12.19 -21.04 -0.41
C TYR A 162 12.80 -19.66 -0.63
N THR A 163 12.59 -19.09 -1.80
CA THR A 163 12.83 -17.68 -2.13
C THR A 163 11.68 -17.14 -2.99
N PHE A 164 11.67 -15.82 -3.14
CA PHE A 164 10.80 -15.07 -4.04
C PHE A 164 11.64 -14.43 -5.13
N PHE A 165 11.11 -14.33 -6.33
CA PHE A 165 11.73 -13.50 -7.36
C PHE A 165 10.66 -12.78 -8.17
N ASP A 166 11.04 -11.61 -8.68
CA ASP A 166 10.23 -10.81 -9.57
C ASP A 166 10.44 -11.31 -11.01
N ALA A 167 9.36 -11.39 -11.80
CA ALA A 167 9.41 -11.70 -13.22
C ALA A 167 10.37 -10.80 -14.02
N THR A 168 10.53 -9.55 -13.59
CA THR A 168 11.40 -8.54 -14.21
C THR A 168 12.87 -8.63 -13.77
N ALA A 169 13.15 -9.32 -12.65
CA ALA A 169 14.49 -9.52 -12.10
C ALA A 169 14.67 -10.98 -11.60
N PRO A 170 14.61 -11.98 -12.51
CA PRO A 170 14.55 -13.39 -12.13
C PRO A 170 15.82 -13.95 -11.49
N ASP A 171 16.93 -13.23 -11.59
CA ASP A 171 18.24 -13.59 -11.03
C ASP A 171 18.43 -13.06 -9.58
N VAL A 172 17.46 -12.31 -9.05
CA VAL A 172 17.49 -11.79 -7.69
C VAL A 172 16.53 -12.58 -6.81
N ASP A 173 17.10 -13.37 -5.90
CA ASP A 173 16.34 -14.17 -4.95
C ASP A 173 16.16 -13.43 -3.63
N TRP A 174 14.90 -13.29 -3.24
CA TRP A 174 14.46 -12.65 -2.02
C TRP A 174 14.04 -13.67 -0.98
N ALA A 175 14.38 -13.40 0.27
CA ALA A 175 14.09 -14.22 1.43
C ALA A 175 13.42 -13.38 2.51
N THR A 176 12.84 -14.06 3.49
CA THR A 176 12.42 -13.43 4.74
C THR A 176 13.44 -13.75 5.82
N PRO A 177 13.37 -13.11 6.99
CA PRO A 177 14.08 -13.60 8.18
C PRO A 177 13.65 -15.02 8.61
N ALA A 178 12.56 -15.57 8.04
CA ALA A 178 12.06 -16.90 8.36
C ALA A 178 13.11 -17.98 8.08
N PRO A 179 13.29 -18.94 9.01
CA PRO A 179 14.18 -20.08 8.79
C PRO A 179 13.80 -20.96 7.60
N ARG A 180 12.56 -20.84 7.07
CA ARG A 180 12.08 -21.60 5.91
C ARG A 180 12.56 -21.04 4.58
N THR A 181 12.89 -19.76 4.54
CA THR A 181 13.49 -19.15 3.36
C THR A 181 15.00 -19.38 3.34
N CYS A 182 15.59 -19.39 2.15
CA CYS A 182 17.03 -19.55 2.00
C CYS A 182 17.74 -18.35 2.66
N SER A 183 18.60 -18.60 3.65
CA SER A 183 19.18 -17.56 4.50
C SER A 183 20.20 -16.66 3.81
N ASP A 184 20.63 -17.03 2.61
CA ASP A 184 21.56 -16.32 1.75
C ASP A 184 20.86 -15.55 0.61
N GLY A 185 19.53 -15.46 0.62
CA GLY A 185 18.76 -14.54 -0.23
C GLY A 185 18.70 -13.11 0.31
N GLN A 186 18.32 -12.16 -0.54
CA GLN A 186 18.13 -10.76 -0.15
C GLN A 186 16.90 -10.60 0.75
N ILE A 187 17.02 -9.92 1.88
CA ILE A 187 15.91 -9.80 2.83
C ILE A 187 14.83 -8.85 2.31
N LEU A 188 13.58 -9.34 2.28
CA LEU A 188 12.39 -8.55 1.96
C LEU A 188 12.20 -7.41 2.98
N PRO A 189 11.74 -6.23 2.54
CA PRO A 189 11.40 -5.13 3.45
C PRO A 189 10.36 -5.50 4.51
N GLU A 190 10.47 -4.89 5.69
CA GLU A 190 9.53 -5.09 6.82
C GLU A 190 8.49 -3.96 6.97
N THR A 191 8.54 -2.95 6.09
CA THR A 191 7.62 -1.81 6.08
C THR A 191 7.00 -1.66 4.69
N PRO A 192 5.74 -1.18 4.58
CA PRO A 192 5.11 -0.95 3.28
C PRO A 192 5.82 0.15 2.48
N ALA A 193 5.66 0.12 1.17
CA ALA A 193 6.02 1.24 0.32
C ALA A 193 4.99 2.34 0.60
N SER A 194 5.45 3.57 0.83
CA SER A 194 4.58 4.67 1.21
C SER A 194 5.11 6.01 0.72
N CYS A 195 4.22 6.93 0.40
CA CYS A 195 4.54 8.36 0.28
C CYS A 195 3.90 9.12 1.45
N VAL A 196 4.70 9.93 2.13
CA VAL A 196 4.26 10.74 3.27
C VAL A 196 4.49 12.22 2.97
N LEU A 197 3.45 13.02 3.20
CA LEU A 197 3.48 14.48 3.08
C LEU A 197 3.84 15.08 4.43
N ASN A 198 4.83 15.96 4.46
CA ASN A 198 5.29 16.66 5.65
C ASN A 198 5.51 15.74 6.87
N ASN A 199 6.00 14.53 6.66
CA ASN A 199 6.12 13.50 7.70
C ASN A 199 4.81 13.12 8.43
N GLY A 200 3.66 13.46 7.87
CA GLY A 200 2.34 13.24 8.44
C GLY A 200 1.83 14.39 9.32
N ASP A 201 2.59 15.47 9.43
CA ASP A 201 2.27 16.61 10.29
C ASP A 201 1.54 17.73 9.52
N ASP A 202 0.68 18.46 10.23
CA ASP A 202 0.08 19.70 9.73
C ASP A 202 1.17 20.77 9.50
N MET A 203 0.88 21.73 8.60
CA MET A 203 1.78 22.84 8.33
C MET A 203 1.23 24.13 8.94
N ASP A 204 1.90 24.62 9.98
CA ASP A 204 1.60 25.91 10.59
C ASP A 204 2.35 27.06 9.89
N ILE A 205 1.59 28.05 9.44
CA ILE A 205 2.10 29.23 8.73
C ILE A 205 1.96 30.45 9.62
N ASP A 206 3.10 30.92 10.14
CA ASP A 206 3.16 32.22 10.81
C ASP A 206 3.44 33.32 9.77
N LEU A 207 2.43 34.17 9.54
CA LEU A 207 2.52 35.34 8.67
C LEU A 207 3.17 36.55 9.38
N GLY A 208 3.47 36.44 10.67
CA GLY A 208 4.09 37.48 11.47
C GLY A 208 3.16 38.67 11.75
N ILE A 209 3.78 39.81 12.06
CA ILE A 209 3.08 41.07 12.32
C ILE A 209 3.13 41.90 11.04
N LEU A 210 1.95 42.14 10.47
CA LEU A 210 1.82 42.84 9.19
C LEU A 210 1.19 44.22 9.41
N GLU A 211 1.77 45.22 8.75
CA GLU A 211 1.17 46.55 8.68
C GLU A 211 0.09 46.58 7.59
N ARG A 212 -1.02 47.27 7.83
CA ARG A 212 -2.12 47.31 6.83
C ARG A 212 -1.67 47.79 5.44
N LYS A 213 -0.65 48.66 5.42
CA LYS A 213 -0.08 49.21 4.18
C LYS A 213 0.87 48.25 3.46
N SER A 214 1.39 47.22 4.15
CA SER A 214 2.24 46.19 3.53
C SER A 214 1.42 45.06 2.93
N LEU A 215 0.17 44.87 3.38
CA LEU A 215 -0.77 43.95 2.73
C LEU A 215 -0.98 44.33 1.26
N SER A 216 -0.68 43.38 0.37
CA SER A 216 -0.78 43.58 -1.07
C SER A 216 -2.23 43.68 -1.54
N THR A 217 -2.44 44.37 -2.66
CA THR A 217 -3.75 44.46 -3.36
C THR A 217 -3.77 43.66 -4.65
N GLY A 218 -2.64 43.05 -5.02
CA GLY A 218 -2.50 42.14 -6.14
C GLY A 218 -1.91 40.81 -5.68
N LEU A 219 -1.89 39.84 -6.59
CA LEU A 219 -1.21 38.57 -6.37
C LEU A 219 0.19 38.64 -6.98
N ASP A 220 1.22 38.37 -6.19
CA ASP A 220 2.61 38.28 -6.64
C ASP A 220 3.36 37.26 -5.78
N ALA A 221 3.82 36.19 -6.42
CA ALA A 221 4.60 35.13 -5.77
C ALA A 221 5.95 35.62 -5.22
N ASN A 222 6.43 36.79 -5.65
CA ASN A 222 7.72 37.37 -5.23
C ASN A 222 7.56 38.57 -4.29
N ASP A 223 6.36 38.82 -3.77
CA ASP A 223 6.11 39.88 -2.80
C ASP A 223 6.96 39.70 -1.53
N GLN A 224 7.41 40.80 -0.94
CA GLN A 224 8.32 40.79 0.21
C GLN A 224 7.65 40.29 1.48
N GLU A 225 6.32 40.41 1.57
CA GLU A 225 5.55 39.95 2.73
C GLU A 225 5.13 38.47 2.60
N ASN A 226 5.59 37.78 1.55
CA ASN A 226 5.30 36.38 1.35
C ASN A 226 6.02 35.50 2.36
N VAL A 227 5.28 34.53 2.91
CA VAL A 227 5.87 33.43 3.66
C VAL A 227 6.02 32.22 2.75
N ILE A 228 7.27 31.81 2.53
CA ILE A 228 7.60 30.63 1.74
C ILE A 228 7.79 29.45 2.67
N LYS A 229 7.09 28.34 2.40
CA LYS A 229 7.31 27.05 3.07
C LYS A 229 7.67 25.99 2.05
N SER A 230 8.50 25.05 2.50
CA SER A 230 8.82 23.86 1.73
C SER A 230 8.04 22.69 2.32
N LEU A 231 7.16 22.10 1.49
CA LEU A 231 6.45 20.88 1.81
C LEU A 231 7.31 19.68 1.37
N SER A 232 7.68 18.82 2.31
CA SER A 232 8.40 17.58 2.02
C SER A 232 7.44 16.49 1.58
N VAL A 233 7.73 15.84 0.46
CA VAL A 233 7.06 14.63 -0.01
C VAL A 233 8.09 13.52 -0.06
N SER A 234 7.97 12.56 0.86
CA SER A 234 8.93 11.47 1.01
C SER A 234 8.29 10.14 0.63
N CYS A 235 8.75 9.56 -0.48
CA CYS A 235 8.28 8.29 -1.00
C CYS A 235 9.36 7.21 -0.83
N THR A 236 8.95 6.00 -0.45
CA THR A 236 9.83 4.84 -0.37
C THR A 236 9.56 3.86 -1.51
N ARG A 237 10.63 3.27 -2.05
CA ARG A 237 10.57 2.22 -3.08
C ARG A 237 9.72 2.65 -4.28
N ASP A 238 8.79 1.84 -4.72
CA ASP A 238 7.89 2.09 -5.86
C ASP A 238 6.59 2.81 -5.47
N ALA A 239 6.46 3.32 -4.24
CA ALA A 239 5.29 4.12 -3.86
C ALA A 239 5.21 5.47 -4.58
N GLY A 240 6.28 5.87 -5.27
CA GLY A 240 6.28 7.07 -6.11
C GLY A 240 5.12 7.00 -7.10
N SER A 241 4.26 8.02 -7.08
CA SER A 241 3.02 8.04 -7.83
C SER A 241 2.79 9.37 -8.52
N SER A 242 1.96 9.34 -9.58
CA SER A 242 1.43 10.55 -10.20
C SER A 242 0.12 10.91 -9.51
N VAL A 243 0.02 12.17 -9.09
CA VAL A 243 -1.13 12.66 -8.33
C VAL A 243 -1.70 13.93 -8.94
N SER A 244 -3.00 14.12 -8.75
CA SER A 244 -3.67 15.41 -8.87
C SER A 244 -3.67 16.12 -7.52
N ILE A 245 -3.13 17.33 -7.49
CA ILE A 245 -3.05 18.19 -6.31
C ILE A 245 -4.13 19.25 -6.40
N GLN A 246 -4.88 19.41 -5.32
CA GLN A 246 -5.89 20.46 -5.16
C GLN A 246 -5.85 21.05 -3.77
N PHE A 247 -6.11 22.36 -3.66
CA PHE A 247 -6.26 23.03 -2.38
C PHE A 247 -7.75 23.29 -2.12
N ARG A 248 -8.23 22.89 -0.94
CA ARG A 248 -9.61 23.10 -0.49
C ARG A 248 -9.61 24.12 0.64
N TYR A 249 -10.36 25.18 0.48
CA TYR A 249 -10.53 26.24 1.47
C TYR A 249 -11.82 27.01 1.21
N THR A 250 -12.26 27.80 2.19
CA THR A 250 -13.36 28.75 2.01
C THR A 250 -12.87 29.97 1.24
N PRO A 251 -13.34 30.22 0.00
CA PRO A 251 -12.83 31.32 -0.80
C PRO A 251 -13.49 32.66 -0.41
N VAL A 252 -12.72 33.74 -0.51
CA VAL A 252 -13.20 35.12 -0.60
C VAL A 252 -12.59 35.76 -1.83
N THR A 253 -13.37 36.56 -2.57
CA THR A 253 -12.86 37.29 -3.73
C THR A 253 -12.37 38.67 -3.31
N LEU A 254 -11.08 38.94 -3.47
CA LEU A 254 -10.47 40.26 -3.21
C LEU A 254 -9.78 40.74 -4.48
N ASN A 255 -10.09 41.97 -4.92
CA ASN A 255 -9.55 42.55 -6.16
C ASN A 255 -9.68 41.66 -7.41
N GLY A 256 -10.72 40.82 -7.46
CA GLY A 256 -10.98 39.89 -8.58
C GLY A 256 -10.29 38.53 -8.50
N SER A 257 -9.54 38.25 -7.43
CA SER A 257 -8.90 36.95 -7.21
C SER A 257 -9.53 36.20 -6.04
N GLU A 258 -9.74 34.89 -6.18
CA GLU A 258 -10.12 34.03 -5.06
C GLU A 258 -8.91 33.74 -4.17
N VAL A 259 -9.07 33.98 -2.87
CA VAL A 259 -8.05 33.73 -1.84
C VAL A 259 -8.68 33.07 -0.62
N ILE A 260 -7.86 32.55 0.28
CA ILE A 260 -8.34 31.92 1.51
C ILE A 260 -8.96 33.00 2.41
N SER A 261 -10.22 32.79 2.83
CA SER A 261 -10.89 33.67 3.77
C SER A 261 -10.19 33.64 5.13
N THR A 262 -10.00 34.81 5.75
CA THR A 262 -9.51 34.90 7.12
C THR A 262 -10.64 35.25 8.10
N THR A 263 -10.35 35.21 9.39
CA THR A 263 -11.27 35.72 10.44
C THR A 263 -11.41 37.25 10.44
N THR A 264 -10.68 37.97 9.58
CA THR A 264 -10.74 39.44 9.44
C THR A 264 -11.27 39.81 8.07
N ASP A 265 -12.42 40.50 8.03
CA ASP A 265 -13.04 40.94 6.79
C ASP A 265 -12.08 41.80 5.94
N ASN A 266 -12.17 41.62 4.62
CA ASN A 266 -11.34 42.32 3.62
C ASN A 266 -9.85 41.98 3.69
N VAL A 267 -9.46 40.95 4.45
CA VAL A 267 -8.11 40.38 4.48
C VAL A 267 -8.20 38.90 4.11
N GLY A 268 -7.34 38.47 3.20
CA GLY A 268 -7.25 37.10 2.71
C GLY A 268 -5.81 36.63 2.70
N VAL A 269 -5.62 35.34 2.44
CA VAL A 269 -4.30 34.76 2.17
C VAL A 269 -4.35 34.07 0.81
N ALA A 270 -3.58 34.56 -0.15
CA ALA A 270 -3.39 33.85 -1.40
C ALA A 270 -2.39 32.72 -1.20
N LEU A 271 -2.69 31.55 -1.79
CA LEU A 271 -1.83 30.38 -1.76
C LEU A 271 -1.28 30.15 -3.17
N PHE A 272 0.03 30.02 -3.28
CA PHE A 272 0.69 29.62 -4.51
C PHE A 272 1.29 28.23 -4.34
N TYR A 273 1.11 27.41 -5.37
CA TYR A 273 1.87 26.18 -5.56
C TYR A 273 2.97 26.48 -6.56
N GLU A 274 4.22 26.32 -6.13
CA GLU A 274 5.38 26.90 -6.80
C GLU A 274 5.16 28.41 -6.99
N ASP A 275 4.92 28.88 -8.21
CA ASP A 275 4.68 30.29 -8.54
C ASP A 275 3.26 30.54 -9.08
N LYS A 276 2.40 29.51 -9.11
CA LYS A 276 1.02 29.63 -9.61
C LYS A 276 0.07 29.87 -8.44
N ALA A 277 -0.69 30.97 -8.50
CA ALA A 277 -1.79 31.22 -7.58
C ALA A 277 -2.88 30.14 -7.74
N MET A 278 -3.36 29.61 -6.62
CA MET A 278 -4.26 28.47 -6.59
C MET A 278 -5.66 28.87 -6.15
N SER A 279 -6.65 28.61 -7.00
CA SER A 279 -8.08 28.62 -6.63
C SER A 279 -8.54 27.22 -6.17
N PRO A 280 -9.70 27.09 -5.50
CA PRO A 280 -10.25 25.77 -5.15
C PRO A 280 -10.65 24.91 -6.35
N ALA A 281 -10.83 25.53 -7.52
CA ALA A 281 -11.14 24.85 -8.78
C ALA A 281 -9.88 24.33 -9.49
N ASP A 282 -8.71 24.87 -9.18
CA ASP A 282 -7.46 24.46 -9.80
C ASP A 282 -7.04 23.06 -9.36
N THR A 283 -6.51 22.31 -10.33
CA THR A 283 -5.83 21.03 -10.10
C THR A 283 -4.47 21.05 -10.80
N ILE A 284 -3.44 20.51 -10.16
CA ILE A 284 -2.08 20.38 -10.73
C ILE A 284 -1.70 18.91 -10.74
N ALA A 285 -1.24 18.40 -11.88
CA ALA A 285 -0.63 17.08 -11.93
C ALA A 285 0.83 17.16 -11.45
N ALA A 286 1.24 16.27 -10.56
CA ALA A 286 2.62 16.13 -10.09
C ALA A 286 3.01 14.65 -10.05
N THR A 287 4.28 14.34 -10.25
CA THR A 287 4.81 12.98 -10.10
C THR A 287 5.90 12.98 -9.05
N PHE A 288 5.70 12.20 -7.99
CA PHE A 288 6.69 12.00 -6.94
C PHE A 288 7.41 10.67 -7.17
N LYS A 289 8.73 10.69 -7.07
CA LYS A 289 9.57 9.48 -7.22
C LYS A 289 10.09 9.06 -5.85
N ASN A 290 10.67 7.86 -5.78
CA ASN A 290 11.41 7.40 -4.61
C ASN A 290 12.40 8.46 -4.11
N GLY A 291 12.44 8.67 -2.80
CA GLY A 291 13.21 9.71 -2.14
C GLY A 291 12.36 10.88 -1.68
N THR A 292 13.02 11.99 -1.34
CA THR A 292 12.37 13.19 -0.84
C THR A 292 12.35 14.27 -1.92
N THR A 293 11.15 14.78 -2.21
CA THR A 293 10.92 15.95 -3.08
C THR A 293 10.45 17.10 -2.22
N GLN A 294 11.01 18.29 -2.47
CA GLN A 294 10.58 19.53 -1.82
C GLN A 294 9.67 20.30 -2.77
N VAL A 295 8.46 20.62 -2.32
CA VAL A 295 7.47 21.44 -3.03
C VAL A 295 7.46 22.82 -2.40
N LYS A 296 7.50 23.87 -3.21
CA LYS A 296 7.40 25.26 -2.73
C LYS A 296 5.94 25.66 -2.59
N LEU A 297 5.56 26.09 -1.40
CA LEU A 297 4.28 26.75 -1.13
C LEU A 297 4.55 28.19 -0.71
N ILE A 298 3.76 29.13 -1.24
CA ILE A 298 3.89 30.55 -0.93
C ILE A 298 2.56 31.05 -0.40
N PHE A 299 2.60 31.77 0.71
CA PHE A 299 1.44 32.34 1.37
C PHE A 299 1.59 33.87 1.37
N GLN A 300 0.72 34.54 0.62
CA GLN A 300 0.72 35.98 0.49
C GLN A 300 -0.48 36.58 1.23
N PRO A 301 -0.26 37.42 2.26
CA PRO A 301 -1.35 38.15 2.89
C PRO A 301 -1.81 39.30 1.96
N VAL A 302 -3.11 39.35 1.67
CA VAL A 302 -3.71 40.32 0.75
C VAL A 302 -4.90 41.05 1.37
N ARG A 303 -5.20 42.24 0.86
CA ARG A 303 -6.35 43.04 1.29
C ARG A 303 -7.18 43.52 0.10
N GLU A 304 -8.44 43.85 0.36
CA GLU A 304 -9.29 44.54 -0.61
C GLU A 304 -8.77 45.97 -0.88
N GLY A 305 -8.51 46.28 -2.15
CA GLY A 305 -7.95 47.56 -2.59
C GLY A 305 -8.94 48.71 -2.49
N SER A 306 -10.23 48.42 -2.68
CA SER A 306 -11.31 49.41 -2.58
C SER A 306 -11.63 49.83 -1.14
N VAL A 307 -11.16 49.09 -0.13
CA VAL A 307 -11.37 49.40 1.29
C VAL A 307 -10.26 50.31 1.81
N ALA A 308 -10.66 51.41 2.46
CA ALA A 308 -9.71 52.33 3.08
C ALA A 308 -8.91 51.63 4.21
N LEU A 309 -7.60 51.86 4.27
CA LEU A 309 -6.71 51.20 5.24
C LEU A 309 -7.23 51.26 6.69
N LYS A 310 -7.73 52.42 7.13
CA LYS A 310 -8.25 52.59 8.50
C LYS A 310 -9.49 51.73 8.83
N ALA A 311 -10.20 51.23 7.82
CA ALA A 311 -11.38 50.39 7.97
C ALA A 311 -11.03 48.90 8.13
N ILE A 312 -9.81 48.49 7.79
CA ILE A 312 -9.33 47.12 8.02
C ILE A 312 -9.12 46.94 9.52
N LYS A 313 -9.73 45.94 10.13
CA LYS A 313 -9.60 45.71 11.58
C LYS A 313 -8.18 45.27 11.94
N THR A 314 -7.65 45.81 13.05
CA THR A 314 -6.39 45.34 13.66
C THR A 314 -6.65 44.18 14.61
N GLY A 315 -5.64 43.32 14.77
CA GLY A 315 -5.67 42.16 15.65
C GLY A 315 -5.15 40.93 14.93
N GLY A 316 -5.09 39.80 15.64
CA GLY A 316 -4.76 38.52 15.02
C GLY A 316 -5.85 38.08 14.03
N PHE A 317 -5.45 37.38 12.98
CA PHE A 317 -6.34 36.69 12.07
C PHE A 317 -5.83 35.27 11.82
N SER A 318 -6.73 34.36 11.49
CA SER A 318 -6.39 32.98 11.11
C SER A 318 -7.10 32.57 9.82
N ALA A 319 -6.55 31.54 9.17
CA ALA A 319 -7.05 30.96 7.93
C ALA A 319 -6.74 29.46 7.91
N HIS A 320 -7.51 28.69 7.13
CA HIS A 320 -7.33 27.25 7.01
C HIS A 320 -7.48 26.80 5.56
N ALA A 321 -6.64 25.87 5.14
CA ALA A 321 -6.71 25.21 3.85
C ALA A 321 -6.27 23.74 3.99
N VAL A 322 -6.80 22.88 3.13
CA VAL A 322 -6.46 21.45 3.07
C VAL A 322 -5.89 21.15 1.70
N MET A 323 -4.70 20.57 1.66
CA MET A 323 -4.15 20.00 0.43
C MET A 323 -4.68 18.59 0.26
N VAL A 324 -5.23 18.30 -0.92
CA VAL A 324 -5.72 16.97 -1.30
C VAL A 324 -4.86 16.46 -2.45
N MET A 325 -4.26 15.30 -2.27
CA MET A 325 -3.59 14.56 -3.33
C MET A 325 -4.43 13.33 -3.69
N THR A 326 -4.75 13.18 -4.97
CA THR A 326 -5.48 12.02 -5.50
C THR A 326 -4.59 11.32 -6.52
N GLU A 327 -4.35 10.02 -6.34
CA GLU A 327 -3.61 9.21 -7.31
C GLU A 327 -4.32 9.20 -8.69
N LEU A 328 -3.55 9.33 -9.77
CA LEU A 328 -4.00 9.45 -11.16
C LEU A 328 -4.06 8.12 -11.91
#